data_AF-A0A7Y6EIQ6-F1
#
_entry.id   AF-A0A7Y6EIQ6-F1
#
_cell.length_a   1.000
_cell.length_b   1.000
_cell.length_c   1.000
_cell.angle_alpha   90.00
_cell.angle_beta   90.00
_cell.angle_gamma   90.00
#
_symmetry.space_group_name_H-M   'P 1'
#
loop_
_entity.id
_entity.type
_entity.pdbx_description
1 polymer ?
#
loop_
_entity_poly.entity_id
_entity_poly.type
_entity_poly.pdbx_seq_one_letter_code
_entity_poly.pdbx_strand_id
1 'polypeptide(L)'
;MTFTATPSYRRFGLAWIGGAVGLLLVLLVMIAPDWRLESLVASLSLGDILAAARPPLGLKARLLLALVAGVGAGAVTWATAYLLWGQGGLLARRTKLAREDDEDYVPVVRRSDRHPDAPPRRPLNAAELGAPPPPLEDDTVERTLPADLDQPLSAYDPDAILSVPREPVRPTPPQPMPIPPMREPAPENKGAALPLPDRQEESIEALLARLERETALRKSKRSS
;
A
#
# COMPACT_ATOMS: atom_id res chain seq x y z
N MET A 1 -1.44 11.58 -20.38
CA MET A 1 -0.90 10.21 -20.25
C MET A 1 -1.83 9.42 -19.36
N THR A 2 -2.67 8.56 -19.94
CA THR A 2 -3.64 7.72 -19.25
C THR A 2 -2.98 6.39 -18.87
N PHE A 3 -2.85 6.13 -17.57
CA PHE A 3 -2.39 4.83 -17.06
C PHE A 3 -3.56 3.85 -17.06
N THR A 4 -3.56 2.92 -18.02
CA THR A 4 -4.44 1.75 -18.01
C THR A 4 -3.82 0.68 -17.11
N ALA A 5 -4.25 0.63 -15.84
CA ALA A 5 -3.92 -0.47 -14.95
C ALA A 5 -4.67 -1.72 -15.40
N THR A 6 -3.99 -2.66 -16.05
CA THR A 6 -4.58 -3.97 -16.38
C THR A 6 -4.79 -4.76 -15.08
N PRO A 7 -6.01 -5.27 -14.81
CA PRO A 7 -6.26 -6.05 -13.61
C PRO A 7 -5.44 -7.33 -13.67
N SER A 8 -4.62 -7.57 -12.63
CA SER A 8 -3.74 -8.73 -12.57
C SER A 8 -4.57 -10.03 -12.52
N TYR A 9 -4.47 -10.85 -13.56
CA TYR A 9 -5.16 -12.15 -13.72
C TYR A 9 -5.03 -13.10 -12.51
N ARG A 10 -3.98 -12.97 -11.70
CA ARG A 10 -3.75 -13.81 -10.51
C ARG A 10 -4.83 -13.68 -9.43
N ARG A 11 -5.52 -12.54 -9.33
CA ARG A 11 -6.56 -12.33 -8.31
C ARG A 11 -7.82 -13.16 -8.58
N PHE A 12 -8.14 -13.41 -9.85
CA PHE A 12 -9.30 -14.21 -10.21
C PHE A 12 -9.06 -15.71 -10.06
N GLY A 13 -7.80 -16.18 -10.16
CA GLY A 13 -7.47 -17.61 -10.09
C GLY A 13 -7.95 -18.29 -8.80
N LEU A 14 -7.85 -17.63 -7.64
CA LEU A 14 -8.32 -18.21 -6.37
C LEU A 14 -9.85 -18.28 -6.26
N ALA A 15 -10.56 -17.31 -6.84
CA ALA A 15 -12.03 -17.29 -6.83
C ALA A 15 -12.60 -18.49 -7.60
N TRP A 16 -11.95 -18.89 -8.70
CA TRP A 16 -12.35 -20.07 -9.48
C TRP A 16 -12.22 -21.37 -8.69
N ILE A 17 -11.23 -21.50 -7.79
CA ILE A 17 -11.06 -22.71 -6.96
C ILE A 17 -12.25 -22.88 -6.02
N GLY A 18 -12.62 -21.81 -5.30
CA GLY A 18 -13.79 -21.84 -4.43
C GLY A 18 -15.09 -22.08 -5.20
N GLY A 19 -15.25 -21.41 -6.35
CA GLY A 19 -16.40 -21.63 -7.24
C GLY A 19 -16.50 -23.06 -7.75
N ALA A 20 -15.40 -23.67 -8.18
CA ALA A 20 -15.36 -25.05 -8.69
C ALA A 20 -15.70 -26.07 -7.59
N VAL A 21 -15.17 -25.88 -6.37
CA VAL A 21 -15.48 -26.75 -5.23
C VAL A 21 -16.95 -26.61 -4.83
N GLY A 22 -17.48 -25.39 -4.78
CA GLY A 22 -18.90 -25.16 -4.50
C GLY A 22 -19.81 -25.81 -5.54
N LEU A 23 -19.51 -25.65 -6.83
CA LEU A 23 -20.25 -26.26 -7.93
C LEU A 23 -20.21 -27.79 -7.89
N LEU A 24 -19.03 -28.36 -7.63
CA LEU A 24 -18.86 -29.80 -7.49
C LEU A 24 -19.75 -30.35 -6.36
N LEU A 25 -19.82 -29.64 -5.23
CA LEU A 25 -20.63 -30.06 -4.10
C LEU A 25 -22.13 -29.98 -4.40
N VAL A 26 -22.59 -28.94 -5.11
CA VAL A 26 -23.98 -28.86 -5.61
C VAL A 26 -24.31 -30.07 -6.47
N LEU A 27 -23.43 -30.41 -7.42
CA LEU A 27 -23.61 -31.54 -8.33
C LEU A 27 -23.66 -32.87 -7.56
N LEU A 28 -22.79 -33.04 -6.57
CA LEU A 28 -22.71 -34.24 -5.75
C LEU A 28 -24.00 -34.45 -4.94
N VAL A 29 -24.56 -33.39 -4.37
CA VAL A 29 -25.86 -33.44 -3.66
C VAL A 29 -27.00 -33.78 -4.62
N MET A 30 -26.99 -33.25 -5.84
CA MET A 30 -28.03 -33.51 -6.84
C MET A 30 -28.04 -34.94 -7.35
N ILE A 31 -26.86 -35.52 -7.55
CA ILE A 31 -26.70 -36.91 -8.02
C ILE A 31 -26.85 -37.91 -6.87
N ALA A 32 -26.74 -37.47 -5.61
CA ALA A 32 -26.82 -38.36 -4.45
C ALA A 32 -28.17 -39.10 -4.38
N PRO A 33 -28.17 -40.41 -4.06
CA PRO A 33 -29.39 -41.17 -3.80
C PRO A 33 -30.14 -40.63 -2.58
N ASP A 34 -31.49 -40.68 -2.60
CA ASP A 34 -32.34 -40.18 -1.50
C ASP A 34 -31.97 -40.78 -0.15
N TRP A 35 -31.79 -42.09 -0.08
CA TRP A 35 -31.45 -42.79 1.16
C TRP A 35 -30.14 -42.28 1.81
N ARG A 36 -29.17 -41.79 1.02
CA ARG A 36 -27.94 -41.20 1.56
C ARG A 36 -28.17 -39.81 2.12
N LEU A 37 -28.96 -39.00 1.44
CA LEU A 37 -29.28 -37.66 1.93
C LEU A 37 -30.15 -37.73 3.19
N GLU A 38 -31.13 -38.63 3.21
CA GLU A 38 -32.00 -38.83 4.36
C GLU A 38 -31.23 -39.35 5.58
N SER A 39 -30.33 -40.33 5.39
CA SER A 39 -29.47 -40.81 6.49
C SER A 39 -28.52 -39.74 7.02
N LEU A 40 -27.92 -38.92 6.14
CA LEU A 40 -27.10 -37.79 6.56
C LEU A 40 -27.92 -36.75 7.33
N VAL A 41 -29.07 -36.35 6.81
CA VAL A 41 -29.96 -35.37 7.44
C VAL A 41 -30.46 -35.88 8.79
N ALA A 42 -30.81 -37.16 8.89
CA ALA A 42 -31.17 -37.80 10.16
C ALA A 42 -29.99 -37.82 11.15
N SER A 43 -28.78 -38.16 10.68
CA SER A 43 -27.58 -38.18 11.53
C SER A 43 -27.16 -36.80 12.04
N LEU A 44 -27.44 -35.75 11.27
CA LEU A 44 -27.19 -34.35 11.63
C LEU A 44 -28.35 -33.74 12.43
N SER A 45 -29.43 -34.49 12.72
CA SER A 45 -30.66 -34.01 13.37
C SER A 45 -31.27 -32.77 12.70
N LEU A 46 -31.06 -32.59 11.40
CA LEU A 46 -31.47 -31.36 10.70
C LEU A 46 -32.99 -31.20 10.66
N GLY A 47 -33.73 -32.31 10.73
CA GLY A 47 -35.20 -32.34 10.76
C GLY A 47 -35.83 -31.77 12.03
N ASP A 48 -35.05 -31.65 13.11
CA ASP A 48 -35.50 -31.06 14.38
C ASP A 48 -35.42 -29.53 14.36
N ILE A 49 -34.46 -28.98 13.60
CA ILE A 49 -34.24 -27.55 13.46
C ILE A 49 -35.02 -26.98 12.26
N LEU A 50 -35.01 -27.69 11.13
CA LEU A 50 -35.75 -27.32 9.93
C LEU A 50 -36.85 -28.35 9.66
N ALA A 51 -38.10 -27.96 9.85
CA ALA A 51 -39.25 -28.76 9.45
C ALA A 51 -39.22 -29.11 7.95
N ALA A 52 -38.62 -28.25 7.12
CA ALA A 52 -38.42 -28.47 5.68
C ALA A 52 -37.39 -29.56 5.34
N ALA A 53 -36.61 -30.04 6.32
CA ALA A 53 -35.62 -31.11 6.17
C ALA A 53 -36.16 -32.48 6.60
N ARG A 54 -37.45 -32.60 6.95
CA ARG A 54 -38.04 -33.89 7.30
C ARG A 54 -38.20 -34.77 6.06
N PRO A 55 -37.87 -36.07 6.12
CA PRO A 55 -38.09 -36.99 5.02
C PRO A 55 -39.58 -37.09 4.65
N PRO A 56 -39.92 -37.30 3.36
CA PRO A 56 -39.01 -37.42 2.21
C PRO A 56 -38.48 -36.07 1.71
N LEU A 57 -37.20 -36.02 1.36
CA LEU A 57 -36.55 -34.81 0.83
C LEU A 57 -37.01 -34.52 -0.59
N GLY A 58 -38.09 -33.73 -0.73
CA GLY A 58 -38.57 -33.28 -2.04
C GLY A 58 -37.52 -32.46 -2.82
N LEU A 59 -37.71 -32.31 -4.13
CA LEU A 59 -36.78 -31.60 -5.03
C LEU A 59 -36.40 -30.19 -4.53
N LYS A 60 -37.34 -29.46 -3.94
CA LYS A 60 -37.10 -28.12 -3.35
C LYS A 60 -36.11 -28.17 -2.19
N ALA A 61 -36.25 -29.16 -1.31
CA ALA A 61 -35.34 -29.35 -0.18
C ALA A 61 -33.94 -29.72 -0.67
N ARG A 62 -33.84 -30.59 -1.68
CA ARG A 62 -32.57 -30.93 -2.35
C ARG A 62 -31.90 -29.71 -2.98
N LEU A 63 -32.65 -28.87 -3.69
CA LEU A 63 -32.13 -27.62 -4.29
C LEU A 63 -31.59 -26.66 -3.23
N LEU A 64 -32.36 -26.45 -2.17
CA LEU A 64 -31.95 -25.56 -1.08
C LEU A 64 -30.70 -26.11 -0.38
N LEU A 65 -30.69 -27.41 -0.04
CA LEU A 65 -29.57 -28.06 0.62
C LEU A 65 -28.31 -28.04 -0.25
N ALA A 66 -28.43 -28.33 -1.55
CA ALA A 66 -27.32 -28.26 -2.50
C ALA A 66 -26.76 -26.84 -2.59
N LEU A 67 -27.62 -25.83 -2.68
CA LEU A 67 -27.22 -24.43 -2.80
C LEU A 67 -26.51 -23.94 -1.53
N VAL A 68 -27.08 -24.20 -0.35
CA VAL A 68 -26.47 -23.82 0.93
C VAL A 68 -25.12 -24.52 1.13
N ALA A 69 -25.07 -25.84 0.90
CA ALA A 69 -23.85 -26.61 1.06
C ALA A 69 -22.78 -26.16 0.05
N GLY A 70 -23.14 -25.95 -1.21
CA GLY A 70 -22.23 -25.50 -2.26
C GLY A 70 -21.69 -24.10 -2.04
N VAL A 71 -22.55 -23.12 -1.72
CA VAL A 71 -22.13 -21.75 -1.43
C VAL A 71 -21.26 -21.72 -0.16
N GLY A 72 -21.67 -22.43 0.90
CA GLY A 72 -20.92 -22.52 2.14
C GLY A 72 -19.53 -23.13 1.94
N ALA A 73 -19.44 -24.31 1.34
CA ALA A 73 -18.17 -24.98 1.07
C ALA A 73 -17.27 -24.18 0.13
N GLY A 74 -17.85 -23.58 -0.92
CA GLY A 74 -17.12 -22.73 -1.86
C GLY A 74 -16.56 -21.47 -1.19
N ALA A 75 -17.36 -20.81 -0.34
CA ALA A 75 -16.93 -19.62 0.41
C ALA A 75 -15.81 -19.95 1.42
N VAL A 76 -15.94 -21.04 2.17
CA VAL A 76 -14.90 -21.49 3.12
C VAL A 76 -13.61 -21.86 2.38
N THR A 77 -13.70 -22.60 1.27
CA THR A 77 -12.53 -22.98 0.47
C THR A 77 -11.85 -21.75 -0.12
N TRP A 78 -12.64 -20.82 -0.67
CA TRP A 78 -12.13 -19.55 -1.19
C TRP A 78 -11.44 -18.73 -0.09
N ALA A 79 -12.10 -18.56 1.06
CA ALA A 79 -11.56 -17.81 2.19
C ALA A 79 -10.24 -18.45 2.67
N THR A 80 -10.19 -19.77 2.80
CA THR A 80 -8.98 -20.49 3.22
C THR A 80 -7.86 -20.29 2.21
N ALA A 81 -8.14 -20.46 0.91
CA ALA A 81 -7.18 -20.21 -0.14
C ALA A 81 -6.70 -18.74 -0.13
N TYR A 82 -7.61 -17.79 0.10
CA TYR A 82 -7.30 -16.37 0.18
C TYR A 82 -6.45 -16.04 1.42
N LEU A 83 -6.71 -16.64 2.57
CA LEU A 83 -5.89 -16.46 3.77
C LEU A 83 -4.49 -17.06 3.62
N LEU A 84 -4.36 -18.13 2.84
CA LEU A 84 -3.06 -18.77 2.59
C LEU A 84 -2.26 -18.04 1.50
N TRP A 85 -2.87 -17.76 0.35
CA TRP A 85 -2.16 -17.24 -0.84
C TRP A 85 -2.62 -15.85 -1.31
N GLY A 86 -3.64 -15.27 -0.69
CA GLY A 86 -4.13 -13.93 -0.99
C GLY A 86 -3.20 -12.82 -0.49
N GLN A 87 -3.66 -11.57 -0.60
CA GLN A 87 -2.84 -10.41 -0.25
C GLN A 87 -2.58 -10.38 1.27
N GLY A 88 -1.33 -10.60 1.67
CA GLY A 88 -0.96 -10.73 3.10
C GLY A 88 -1.17 -12.13 3.68
N GLY A 89 -1.47 -13.14 2.84
CA GLY A 89 -1.65 -14.51 3.30
C GLY A 89 -0.35 -15.16 3.81
N LEU A 90 -0.50 -16.21 4.62
CA LEU A 90 0.61 -16.90 5.31
C LEU A 90 1.68 -17.45 4.36
N LEU A 91 1.25 -17.92 3.19
CA LEU A 91 2.08 -18.50 2.13
C LEU A 91 2.25 -17.56 0.94
N ALA A 92 1.61 -16.40 0.96
CA ALA A 92 1.92 -15.38 -0.02
C ALA A 92 3.40 -15.06 0.14
N ARG A 93 4.19 -15.27 -0.93
CA ARG A 93 5.52 -14.67 -1.00
C ARG A 93 5.29 -13.20 -0.72
N ARG A 94 5.69 -12.73 0.47
CA ARG A 94 5.99 -11.32 0.66
C ARG A 94 6.99 -11.04 -0.43
N THR A 95 6.52 -10.54 -1.56
CA THR A 95 7.36 -9.76 -2.45
C THR A 95 8.01 -8.82 -1.48
N LYS A 96 9.33 -8.96 -1.31
CA LYS A 96 10.16 -7.91 -0.77
C LYS A 96 9.84 -6.70 -1.64
N LEU A 97 8.77 -5.98 -1.30
CA LEU A 97 8.61 -4.58 -1.60
C LEU A 97 9.95 -4.03 -1.15
N ALA A 98 10.73 -3.55 -2.12
CA ALA A 98 12.14 -3.18 -2.03
C ALA A 98 12.66 -3.20 -0.60
N ARG A 99 13.53 -4.18 -0.31
CA ARG A 99 14.26 -4.28 0.95
C ARG A 99 14.56 -2.86 1.44
N GLU A 100 13.99 -2.49 2.60
CA GLU A 100 14.14 -1.16 3.23
C GLU A 100 15.61 -0.79 3.52
N ASP A 101 16.55 -1.71 3.27
CA ASP A 101 18.01 -1.52 3.32
C ASP A 101 18.65 -1.19 1.95
N ASP A 102 17.90 -1.02 0.87
CA ASP A 102 18.46 -0.42 -0.36
C ASP A 102 18.67 1.07 -0.07
N GLU A 103 19.91 1.46 0.21
CA GLU A 103 20.33 2.86 0.35
C GLU A 103 19.96 3.70 -0.90
N ASP A 104 19.69 3.03 -2.03
CA ASP A 104 19.30 3.60 -3.32
C ASP A 104 17.77 3.76 -3.51
N TYR A 105 16.94 3.48 -2.51
CA TYR A 105 15.49 3.68 -2.64
C TYR A 105 15.14 5.17 -2.74
N VAL A 106 14.75 5.64 -3.92
CA VAL A 106 14.25 7.01 -4.15
C VAL A 106 12.72 7.01 -4.12
N PRO A 107 12.09 7.58 -3.09
CA PRO A 107 10.64 7.69 -2.99
C PRO A 107 10.06 8.54 -4.12
N VAL A 108 8.88 8.15 -4.60
CA VAL A 108 8.15 8.92 -5.62
C VAL A 108 7.49 10.14 -4.95
N VAL A 109 8.20 11.27 -4.96
CA VAL A 109 7.68 12.56 -4.46
C VAL A 109 6.84 13.23 -5.55
N ARG A 110 5.64 13.71 -5.18
CA ARG A 110 4.77 14.50 -6.08
C ARG A 110 5.53 15.75 -6.51
N ARG A 111 5.25 16.26 -7.72
CA ARG A 111 5.93 17.46 -8.24
C ARG A 111 5.82 18.66 -7.29
N SER A 112 4.70 18.79 -6.58
CA SER A 112 4.44 19.86 -5.61
C SER A 112 5.29 19.76 -4.35
N ASP A 113 5.70 18.54 -3.96
CA ASP A 113 6.40 18.27 -2.71
C ASP A 113 7.93 18.19 -2.92
N ARG A 114 8.41 18.39 -4.17
CA ARG A 114 9.83 18.45 -4.50
C ARG A 114 10.38 19.83 -4.12
N HIS A 115 10.90 19.93 -2.91
CA HIS A 115 11.64 21.10 -2.46
C HIS A 115 13.14 20.94 -2.76
N PRO A 116 13.86 21.98 -3.23
CA PRO A 116 15.31 21.90 -3.46
C PRO A 116 16.08 21.52 -2.20
N ASP A 117 15.62 21.99 -1.04
CA ASP A 117 16.31 21.78 0.25
C ASP A 117 15.83 20.54 1.03
N ALA A 118 14.75 19.88 0.60
CA ALA A 118 14.23 18.69 1.27
C ALA A 118 14.31 17.48 0.32
N PRO A 119 15.40 16.69 0.38
CA PRO A 119 15.51 15.50 -0.46
C PRO A 119 14.38 14.52 -0.15
N PRO A 120 13.94 13.72 -1.14
CA PRO A 120 12.97 12.65 -0.95
C PRO A 120 13.34 11.72 0.21
N ARG A 121 12.50 11.66 1.25
CA ARG A 121 12.67 10.72 2.38
C ARG A 121 11.64 9.60 2.27
N ARG A 122 12.04 8.37 2.66
CA ARG A 122 11.15 7.22 2.69
C ARG A 122 9.96 7.48 3.62
N PRO A 123 8.75 6.97 3.32
CA PRO A 123 7.65 7.04 4.26
C PRO A 123 8.00 6.29 5.55
N LEU A 124 7.61 6.85 6.69
CA LEU A 124 7.85 6.23 8.00
C LEU A 124 7.14 4.88 8.09
N ASN A 125 7.85 3.85 8.55
CA ASN A 125 7.25 2.54 8.82
C ASN A 125 6.74 2.45 10.27
N ALA A 126 5.87 1.47 10.54
CA ALA A 126 5.25 1.32 11.86
C ALA A 126 6.24 0.98 12.99
N ALA A 127 7.34 0.30 12.68
CA ALA A 127 8.42 0.00 13.62
C ALA A 127 9.31 1.22 13.91
N GLU A 128 9.37 2.20 13.00
CA GLU A 128 10.10 3.45 13.18
C GLU A 128 9.35 4.46 14.08
N LEU A 129 8.04 4.27 14.27
CA LEU A 129 7.20 5.14 15.12
C LEU A 129 7.51 5.03 16.62
N GLY A 130 8.34 4.06 17.03
CA GLY A 130 8.67 3.81 18.43
C GLY A 130 7.48 3.24 19.22
N ALA A 131 7.63 3.16 20.54
CA ALA A 131 6.52 2.79 21.42
C ALA A 131 5.48 3.93 21.42
N PRO A 132 4.17 3.62 21.37
CA PRO A 132 3.15 4.64 21.53
C PRO A 132 3.38 5.35 22.87
N PRO A 133 3.16 6.68 22.94
CA PRO A 133 3.26 7.40 24.20
C PRO A 133 2.35 6.71 25.23
N PRO A 134 2.77 6.64 26.51
CA PRO A 134 1.91 6.10 27.54
C PRO A 134 0.57 6.84 27.51
N PRO A 135 -0.56 6.15 27.75
CA PRO A 135 -1.85 6.82 27.87
C PRO A 135 -1.68 7.95 28.89
N LEU A 136 -1.96 9.18 28.46
CA LEU A 136 -1.97 10.32 29.37
C LEU A 136 -2.98 9.97 30.45
N GLU A 137 -2.54 9.90 31.71
CA GLU A 137 -3.47 10.02 32.82
C GLU A 137 -4.16 11.38 32.61
N ASP A 138 -5.49 11.43 32.74
CA ASP A 138 -6.30 12.64 32.56
C ASP A 138 -6.02 13.65 33.71
N ASP A 139 -4.76 14.05 33.88
CA ASP A 139 -4.31 15.21 34.63
C ASP A 139 -4.55 16.49 33.82
N THR A 140 -5.64 16.53 33.05
CA THR A 140 -6.28 17.80 32.68
C THR A 140 -6.77 18.44 33.96
N VAL A 141 -5.86 19.07 34.70
CA VAL A 141 -6.19 20.09 35.68
C VAL A 141 -6.95 21.15 34.87
N GLU A 142 -8.27 21.15 35.02
CA GLU A 142 -9.14 22.17 34.45
C GLU A 142 -8.64 23.53 34.95
N ARG A 143 -7.84 24.20 34.12
CA ARG A 143 -7.39 25.56 34.41
C ARG A 143 -8.61 26.44 34.19
N THR A 144 -9.02 27.13 35.24
CA THR A 144 -10.01 28.20 35.12
C THR A 144 -9.53 29.16 34.05
N LEU A 145 -10.39 29.45 33.08
CA LEU A 145 -10.04 30.39 32.02
C LEU A 145 -9.65 31.73 32.67
N PRO A 146 -8.59 32.38 32.20
CA PRO A 146 -8.23 33.72 32.64
C PRO A 146 -9.43 34.68 32.54
N ALA A 147 -9.66 35.48 33.57
CA ALA A 147 -10.81 36.41 33.64
C ALA A 147 -10.79 37.48 32.54
N ASP A 148 -9.65 37.64 31.88
CA ASP A 148 -9.33 38.63 30.87
C ASP A 148 -9.59 38.10 29.44
N LEU A 149 -9.99 36.83 29.31
CA LEU A 149 -10.38 36.21 28.03
C LEU A 149 -11.69 36.77 27.46
N ASP A 150 -12.59 37.22 28.34
CA ASP A 150 -13.86 37.84 27.93
C ASP A 150 -13.67 39.31 27.48
N GLN A 151 -12.46 39.84 27.62
CA GLN A 151 -12.14 41.20 27.20
C GLN A 151 -11.93 41.24 25.67
N PRO A 152 -12.53 42.21 24.95
CA PRO A 152 -12.30 42.33 23.52
C PRO A 152 -10.82 42.59 23.22
N LEU A 153 -10.31 42.03 22.11
CA LEU A 153 -8.92 42.17 21.70
C LEU A 153 -8.49 43.65 21.54
N SER A 154 -9.44 44.52 21.18
CA SER A 154 -9.25 45.97 21.09
C SER A 154 -8.93 46.66 22.41
N ALA A 155 -9.15 46.01 23.56
CA ALA A 155 -8.77 46.55 24.86
C ALA A 155 -7.30 46.30 25.21
N TYR A 156 -6.66 45.29 24.61
CA TYR A 156 -5.22 45.05 24.74
C TYR A 156 -4.42 45.82 23.69
N ASP A 157 -4.93 45.85 22.45
CA ASP A 157 -4.35 46.59 21.34
C ASP A 157 -5.47 47.25 20.52
N PRO A 158 -5.74 48.55 20.75
CA PRO A 158 -6.83 49.26 20.09
C PRO A 158 -6.61 49.40 18.57
N ASP A 159 -5.38 49.25 18.09
CA ASP A 159 -5.03 49.37 16.67
C ASP A 159 -5.03 48.00 15.95
N ALA A 160 -5.18 46.89 16.68
CA ALA A 160 -5.19 45.54 16.10
C ALA A 160 -6.43 45.25 15.23
N ILE A 161 -7.57 45.86 15.55
CA ILE A 161 -8.79 45.75 14.75
C ILE A 161 -9.00 47.08 14.03
N LEU A 162 -8.56 47.13 12.77
CA LEU A 162 -8.78 48.28 11.91
C LEU A 162 -10.29 48.54 11.77
N SER A 163 -10.73 49.78 12.02
CA SER A 163 -12.12 50.23 11.85
C SER A 163 -12.61 50.11 10.40
N VAL A 164 -11.68 50.01 9.46
CA VAL A 164 -11.93 49.78 8.05
C VAL A 164 -11.18 48.49 7.65
N PRO A 165 -11.86 47.50 7.04
CA PRO A 165 -11.19 46.33 6.49
C PRO A 165 -10.06 46.75 5.56
N ARG A 166 -8.87 46.20 5.78
CA ARG A 166 -7.71 46.50 4.93
C ARG A 166 -8.06 46.11 3.49
N GLU A 167 -7.86 47.03 2.56
CA GLU A 167 -8.09 46.74 1.15
C GLU A 167 -7.25 45.52 0.74
N PRO A 168 -7.83 44.58 -0.04
CA PRO A 168 -7.08 43.45 -0.54
C PRO A 168 -5.83 43.94 -1.26
N VAL A 169 -4.64 43.57 -0.76
CA VAL A 169 -3.38 43.91 -1.41
C VAL A 169 -3.40 43.24 -2.79
N ARG A 170 -3.57 44.04 -3.84
CA ARG A 170 -3.43 43.53 -5.20
C ARG A 170 -1.98 43.04 -5.37
N PRO A 171 -1.77 41.86 -5.96
CA PRO A 171 -0.43 41.39 -6.24
C PRO A 171 0.30 42.46 -7.05
N THR A 172 1.35 43.01 -6.48
CA THR A 172 2.22 43.95 -7.19
C THR A 172 2.98 43.12 -8.22
N PRO A 173 3.01 43.52 -9.52
CA PRO A 173 3.88 42.85 -10.47
C PRO A 173 5.32 42.89 -9.94
N PRO A 174 6.07 41.79 -10.05
CA PRO A 174 7.44 41.73 -9.54
C PRO A 174 8.24 42.88 -10.16
N GLN A 175 8.69 43.82 -9.33
CA GLN A 175 9.67 44.80 -9.78
C GLN A 175 10.95 44.03 -10.12
N PRO A 176 11.54 44.25 -11.31
CA PRO A 176 12.84 43.67 -11.63
C PRO A 176 13.84 44.22 -10.61
N MET A 177 14.26 43.38 -9.67
CA MET A 177 15.37 43.75 -8.79
C MET A 177 16.62 43.92 -9.66
N PRO A 178 17.43 44.97 -9.46
CA PRO A 178 18.72 45.08 -10.11
C PRO A 178 19.55 43.86 -9.70
N ILE A 179 19.87 42.99 -10.66
CA ILE A 179 20.80 41.90 -10.42
C ILE A 179 22.15 42.56 -10.16
N PRO A 180 22.75 42.43 -8.96
CA PRO A 180 24.08 42.96 -8.72
C PRO A 180 25.06 42.32 -9.71
N PRO A 181 26.04 43.08 -10.25
CA PRO A 181 27.01 42.53 -11.18
C PRO A 181 27.68 41.32 -10.54
N MET A 182 27.60 40.18 -11.23
CA MET A 182 28.18 38.92 -10.81
C MET A 182 29.68 39.16 -10.56
N ARG A 183 30.10 39.05 -9.30
CA ARG A 183 31.51 39.16 -8.94
C ARG A 183 32.21 37.98 -9.61
N GLU A 184 33.14 38.27 -10.52
CA GLU A 184 33.96 37.23 -11.16
C GLU A 184 34.54 36.32 -10.07
N PRO A 185 34.41 34.99 -10.18
CA PRO A 185 35.02 34.09 -9.21
C PRO A 185 36.52 34.33 -9.25
N ALA A 186 37.09 34.54 -8.06
CA ALA A 186 38.54 34.63 -7.89
C ALA A 186 39.20 33.40 -8.54
N PRO A 187 40.38 33.54 -9.18
CA PRO A 187 41.04 32.41 -9.82
C PRO A 187 41.20 31.29 -8.80
N GLU A 188 40.51 30.19 -9.07
CA GLU A 188 40.54 28.97 -8.28
C GLU A 188 42.00 28.53 -8.20
N ASN A 189 42.58 28.67 -7.01
CA ASN A 189 43.93 28.22 -6.74
C ASN A 189 43.94 26.73 -7.02
N LYS A 190 44.68 26.29 -8.05
CA LYS A 190 44.82 24.88 -8.46
C LYS A 190 45.51 24.10 -7.34
N GLY A 191 44.76 23.81 -6.28
CA GLY A 191 45.12 22.86 -5.26
C GLY A 191 45.21 21.49 -5.89
N ALA A 192 46.41 20.90 -5.81
CA ALA A 192 46.78 19.52 -6.12
C ALA A 192 45.80 18.76 -7.02
N ALA A 193 46.14 18.68 -8.31
CA ALA A 193 45.55 17.70 -9.20
C ALA A 193 45.72 16.30 -8.59
N LEU A 194 44.62 15.75 -8.08
CA LEU A 194 44.50 14.31 -7.88
C LEU A 194 44.67 13.68 -9.27
N PRO A 195 45.55 12.67 -9.46
CA PRO A 195 45.66 12.00 -10.75
C PRO A 195 44.30 11.38 -11.06
N LEU A 196 43.60 11.94 -12.05
CA LEU A 196 42.48 11.24 -12.66
C LEU A 196 43.05 9.96 -13.28
N PRO A 197 42.44 8.78 -13.06
CA PRO A 197 42.82 7.60 -13.82
C PRO A 197 42.61 7.90 -15.30
N ASP A 198 43.63 7.60 -16.11
CA ASP A 198 43.63 7.74 -17.57
C ASP A 198 42.45 6.99 -18.19
N ARG A 199 41.33 7.70 -18.35
CA ARG A 199 40.08 7.15 -18.91
C ARG A 199 40.02 7.30 -20.42
N GLN A 200 41.10 7.78 -21.06
CA GLN A 200 41.08 8.24 -22.45
C GLN A 200 41.68 7.25 -23.47
N GLU A 201 42.20 6.09 -23.05
CA GLU A 201 42.80 5.11 -23.99
C GLU A 201 42.10 3.74 -24.03
N GLU A 202 41.03 3.50 -23.27
CA GLU A 202 40.24 2.29 -23.45
C GLU A 202 39.36 2.44 -24.70
N SER A 203 39.81 1.85 -25.82
CA SER A 203 39.01 1.78 -27.04
C SER A 203 37.66 1.12 -26.75
N ILE A 204 36.62 1.56 -27.45
CA ILE A 204 35.23 1.07 -27.27
C ILE A 204 35.18 -0.47 -27.37
N GLU A 205 36.05 -1.07 -28.19
CA GLU A 205 36.19 -2.51 -28.32
C GLU A 205 36.69 -3.20 -27.05
N ALA A 206 37.63 -2.58 -26.33
CA ALA A 206 38.12 -3.10 -25.06
C ALA A 206 37.03 -3.09 -23.98
N LEU A 207 36.19 -2.04 -23.97
CA LEU A 207 35.03 -1.94 -23.07
C LEU A 207 33.97 -3.01 -23.38
N LEU A 208 33.68 -3.25 -24.66
CA LEU A 208 32.73 -4.30 -25.07
C LEU A 208 33.25 -5.70 -24.72
N ALA A 209 34.52 -5.98 -25.00
CA ALA A 209 35.15 -7.26 -24.66
C ALA A 209 35.14 -7.53 -23.15
N ARG A 210 35.35 -6.50 -22.33
CA ARG A 210 35.25 -6.59 -20.87
C ARG A 210 33.82 -6.86 -20.40
N LEU A 211 32.84 -6.17 -20.99
CA LEU A 211 31.42 -6.32 -20.66
C LEU A 211 30.90 -7.74 -20.99
N GLU A 212 31.29 -8.28 -22.16
CA GLU A 212 30.97 -9.66 -22.54
C GLU A 212 31.58 -10.67 -21.56
N ARG A 213 32.80 -10.43 -21.10
CA ARG A 213 33.47 -11.30 -20.13
C ARG A 213 32.78 -11.28 -18.76
N GLU A 214 32.35 -10.11 -18.29
CA GLU A 214 31.61 -9.97 -17.03
C GLU A 214 30.19 -10.57 -17.10
N THR A 215 29.50 -10.45 -18.22
CA THR A 215 28.17 -11.05 -18.40
C THR A 215 28.24 -12.59 -18.46
N ALA A 216 29.27 -13.14 -19.10
CA ALA A 216 29.52 -14.58 -19.11
C ALA A 216 29.78 -15.14 -17.70
N LEU A 217 30.58 -14.44 -16.89
CA LEU A 217 30.85 -14.80 -15.49
C LEU A 217 29.61 -14.77 -14.60
N ARG A 218 28.70 -13.79 -14.79
CA ARG A 218 27.43 -13.76 -14.06
C ARG A 218 26.51 -14.90 -14.48
N LYS A 219 26.52 -15.27 -15.76
CA LYS A 219 25.68 -16.36 -16.28
C LYS A 219 26.11 -17.71 -15.71
N SER A 220 27.43 -17.98 -15.64
CA SER A 220 27.94 -19.22 -15.03
C SER A 220 27.69 -19.29 -13.53
N LYS A 221 27.82 -18.17 -12.81
CA LYS A 221 27.53 -18.10 -11.36
C LYS A 221 26.05 -18.31 -11.03
N ARG A 222 25.14 -18.05 -11.98
CA ARG A 222 23.69 -18.24 -11.80
C ARG A 222 23.23 -19.66 -12.16
N SER A 223 24.03 -20.42 -12.91
CA SER A 223 23.73 -21.80 -13.30
C SER A 223 24.31 -22.85 -12.35
N SER A 224 25.08 -22.45 -11.35
CA SER A 224 25.52 -23.29 -10.23
C SER A 224 24.65 -23.05 -9.00
#